data_AF-A0A421JUR5-F1
#
_entry.id   AF-A0A421JUR5-F1
#
_cell.length_a   1.000
_cell.length_b   1.000
_cell.length_c   1.000
_cell.angle_alpha   90.00
_cell.angle_beta   90.00
_cell.angle_gamma   90.00
#
_symmetry.space_group_name_H-M   'P 1'
#
loop_
_entity.id
_entity.type
_entity.pdbx_description
1 polymer ?
#
loop_
_entity_poly.entity_id
_entity_poly.type
_entity_poly.pdbx_seq_one_letter_code
_entity_poly.pdbx_strand_id
1 'polypeptide(L)'
;MATDSRGNGMLDDIINRLNVQNEKQLIESILASLDTLHKDREQQIATTVSNINELERVIQQLQRQISLLNKFNDHTFQVLKNTAEIEGINQPIEFTINDDISRVLKLSFNRLADLNISISKELTDIEQINISYASQRTTLEKSVDETIERINQIYEEGRNREIIAQDANVVKICLYRNLGVRIENPKGDTEEADTILISNQENVHMLKIDPDYNDFFISNQVWSQI
;
A
#
# COMPACT_ATOMS: atom_id res chain seq x y z
N MET A 1 -50.98 112.59 -64.09
CA MET A 1 -50.74 112.10 -62.72
C MET A 1 -49.70 111.01 -62.81
N ALA A 2 -48.47 111.31 -62.37
CA ALA A 2 -47.37 110.37 -62.30
C ALA A 2 -47.37 109.67 -60.92
N THR A 3 -46.68 108.53 -60.84
CA THR A 3 -46.55 107.58 -59.71
C THR A 3 -47.76 106.66 -59.56
N ASP A 4 -47.64 105.34 -59.68
CA ASP A 4 -46.77 104.50 -58.84
C ASP A 4 -46.29 103.21 -59.56
N SER A 5 -45.29 103.32 -60.44
CA SER A 5 -44.61 102.14 -61.02
C SER A 5 -43.37 101.71 -60.22
N ARG A 6 -42.98 102.50 -59.21
CA ARG A 6 -41.80 102.23 -58.36
C ARG A 6 -42.16 101.36 -57.15
N GLY A 7 -43.37 101.48 -56.60
CA GLY A 7 -43.85 100.63 -55.51
C GLY A 7 -43.99 99.17 -55.91
N ASN A 8 -44.57 98.88 -57.08
CA ASN A 8 -44.75 97.50 -57.57
C ASN A 8 -43.41 96.81 -57.88
N GLY A 9 -42.45 97.50 -58.50
CA GLY A 9 -41.13 96.93 -58.77
C GLY A 9 -40.33 96.64 -57.50
N MET A 10 -40.51 97.44 -56.44
CA MET A 10 -39.86 97.22 -55.14
C MET A 10 -40.53 96.09 -54.34
N LEU A 11 -41.84 95.93 -54.46
CA LEU A 11 -42.58 94.79 -53.90
C LEU A 11 -42.18 93.47 -54.58
N ASP A 12 -42.08 93.45 -55.91
CA ASP A 12 -41.60 92.27 -56.65
C ASP A 12 -40.13 91.95 -56.32
N ASP A 13 -39.28 92.96 -56.11
CA ASP A 13 -37.90 92.76 -55.65
C ASP A 13 -37.83 92.25 -54.20
N ILE A 14 -38.73 92.72 -53.32
CA ILE A 14 -38.84 92.22 -51.93
C ILE A 14 -39.40 90.78 -51.91
N ILE A 15 -40.34 90.44 -52.79
CA ILE A 15 -40.90 89.09 -52.94
C ILE A 15 -39.85 88.14 -53.54
N ASN A 16 -39.03 88.59 -54.51
CA ASN A 16 -37.91 87.80 -55.03
C ASN A 16 -36.74 87.69 -54.03
N ARG A 17 -36.54 88.70 -53.17
CA ARG A 17 -35.59 88.66 -52.05
C ARG A 17 -36.09 87.81 -50.88
N LEU A 18 -37.40 87.65 -50.71
CA LEU A 18 -38.02 86.63 -49.88
C LEU A 18 -37.79 85.27 -50.56
N ASN A 19 -36.61 84.74 -50.31
CA ASN A 19 -36.00 83.60 -50.98
C ASN A 19 -36.59 82.28 -50.45
N VAL A 20 -37.91 82.11 -50.56
CA VAL A 20 -38.69 80.96 -50.06
C VAL A 20 -38.18 79.64 -50.65
N GLN A 21 -37.64 79.66 -51.86
CA GLN A 21 -37.04 78.49 -52.51
C GLN A 21 -35.75 78.02 -51.79
N ASN A 22 -34.89 78.96 -51.38
CA ASN A 22 -33.65 78.67 -50.65
C ASN A 22 -33.94 78.24 -49.21
N GLU A 23 -34.91 78.87 -48.55
CA GLU A 23 -35.38 78.44 -47.23
C GLU A 23 -35.95 77.02 -47.26
N LYS A 24 -36.70 76.66 -48.31
CA LYS A 24 -37.18 75.29 -48.52
C LYS A 24 -36.03 74.29 -48.70
N GLN A 25 -35.02 74.63 -49.50
CA GLN A 25 -33.83 73.78 -49.69
C GLN A 25 -33.03 73.64 -48.39
N LEU A 26 -32.91 74.69 -47.58
CA LEU A 26 -32.31 74.63 -46.26
C LEU A 26 -33.11 73.69 -45.33
N ILE A 27 -34.43 73.81 -45.30
CA ILE A 27 -35.30 72.91 -44.51
C ILE A 27 -35.13 71.45 -44.97
N GLU A 28 -35.08 71.19 -46.27
CA GLU A 28 -34.83 69.84 -46.82
C GLU A 28 -33.46 69.30 -46.41
N SER A 29 -32.41 70.14 -46.41
CA SER A 29 -31.08 69.74 -45.94
C SER A 29 -31.03 69.46 -44.44
N ILE A 30 -31.77 70.23 -43.64
CA ILE A 30 -31.91 70.03 -42.19
C ILE A 30 -32.65 68.72 -41.92
N LEU A 31 -33.73 68.42 -42.65
CA LEU A 31 -34.46 67.17 -42.55
C LEU A 31 -33.58 65.96 -42.89
N ALA A 32 -32.83 66.03 -43.99
CA ALA A 32 -31.88 64.98 -44.34
C ALA A 32 -30.80 64.79 -43.26
N SER A 33 -30.27 65.88 -42.70
CA SER A 33 -29.29 65.81 -41.60
C SER A 33 -29.91 65.23 -40.32
N LEU A 34 -31.19 65.51 -40.05
CA LEU A 34 -31.92 64.96 -38.91
C LEU A 34 -32.14 63.46 -39.06
N ASP A 35 -32.48 63.00 -40.27
CA ASP A 35 -32.66 61.58 -40.58
C ASP A 35 -31.33 60.81 -40.44
N THR A 36 -30.23 61.38 -40.94
CA THR A 36 -28.90 60.78 -40.76
C THR A 36 -28.52 60.72 -39.28
N LEU A 37 -28.78 61.79 -38.52
CA LEU A 37 -28.50 61.84 -37.08
C LEU A 37 -29.35 60.81 -36.32
N HIS A 38 -30.63 60.65 -36.71
CA HIS A 38 -31.51 59.67 -36.10
C HIS A 38 -31.01 58.25 -36.33
N LYS A 39 -30.61 57.93 -37.56
CA LYS A 39 -30.06 56.63 -37.94
C LYS A 39 -28.75 56.32 -37.21
N ASP A 40 -27.84 57.29 -37.16
CA ASP A 40 -26.57 57.14 -36.43
C ASP A 40 -26.82 56.91 -34.93
N ARG A 41 -27.78 57.64 -34.35
CA ARG A 41 -28.17 57.46 -32.95
C ARG A 41 -28.79 56.08 -32.70
N GLU A 42 -29.67 55.60 -33.56
CA GLU A 42 -30.23 54.26 -33.45
C GLU A 42 -29.16 53.17 -33.55
N GLN A 43 -28.21 53.33 -34.47
CA GLN A 43 -27.09 52.42 -34.59
C GLN A 43 -26.22 52.43 -33.32
N GLN A 44 -25.90 53.61 -32.79
CA GLN A 44 -25.15 53.72 -31.53
C GLN A 44 -25.90 53.06 -30.38
N ILE A 45 -27.20 53.33 -30.22
CA ILE A 45 -28.04 52.69 -29.21
C ILE A 45 -28.01 51.17 -29.38
N ALA A 46 -28.18 50.65 -30.60
CA ALA A 46 -28.14 49.21 -30.85
C ALA A 46 -26.79 48.59 -30.45
N THR A 47 -25.67 49.24 -30.78
CA THR A 47 -24.33 48.77 -30.38
C THR A 47 -24.13 48.81 -28.86
N THR A 48 -24.55 49.88 -28.19
CA THR A 48 -24.46 49.99 -26.73
C THR A 48 -25.33 48.94 -26.04
N VAL A 49 -26.55 48.70 -26.53
CA VAL A 49 -27.43 47.65 -26.00
C VAL A 49 -26.81 46.26 -26.18
N SER A 50 -26.20 45.98 -27.34
CA SER A 50 -25.48 44.73 -27.56
C SER A 50 -24.35 44.54 -26.55
N ASN A 51 -23.54 45.58 -26.33
CA ASN A 51 -22.43 45.54 -25.37
C ASN A 51 -22.92 45.33 -23.93
N ILE A 52 -24.03 45.97 -23.54
CA ILE A 52 -24.64 45.77 -22.22
C ILE A 52 -25.04 44.30 -22.04
N ASN A 53 -25.72 43.70 -23.02
CA ASN A 53 -26.13 42.30 -22.96
C ASN A 53 -24.93 41.34 -22.86
N GLU A 54 -23.83 41.63 -23.57
CA GLU A 54 -22.59 40.85 -23.47
C GLU A 54 -21.97 40.96 -22.07
N LEU A 55 -21.87 42.17 -21.53
CA LEU A 55 -21.35 42.42 -20.19
C LEU A 55 -22.21 41.74 -19.12
N GLU A 56 -23.54 41.79 -19.22
CA GLU A 56 -24.45 41.09 -18.32
C GLU A 56 -24.23 39.58 -18.35
N ARG A 57 -24.03 39.00 -19.54
CA ARG A 57 -23.70 37.58 -19.68
C ARG A 57 -22.37 37.24 -18.99
N VAL A 58 -21.34 38.07 -19.15
CA VAL A 58 -20.05 37.88 -18.49
C VAL A 58 -20.19 37.98 -16.97
N ILE A 59 -20.96 38.95 -16.46
CA ILE A 59 -21.24 39.10 -15.03
C ILE A 59 -21.92 37.84 -14.48
N GLN A 60 -22.93 37.32 -15.18
CA GLN A 60 -23.61 36.08 -14.75
C GLN A 60 -22.66 34.88 -14.75
N GLN A 61 -21.76 34.78 -15.73
CA GLN A 61 -20.75 33.71 -15.76
C GLN A 61 -19.77 33.82 -14.58
N LEU A 62 -19.26 35.02 -14.30
CA LEU A 62 -18.36 35.27 -13.17
C LEU A 62 -19.04 34.99 -11.83
N GLN A 63 -20.31 35.37 -11.66
CA GLN A 63 -21.08 35.05 -10.46
C GLN A 63 -21.23 33.54 -10.24
N ARG A 64 -21.47 32.76 -11.31
CA ARG A 64 -21.49 31.29 -11.23
C ARG A 64 -20.13 30.75 -10.83
N GLN A 65 -19.04 31.27 -11.41
CA GLN A 65 -17.68 30.84 -11.08
C GLN A 65 -17.33 31.13 -9.62
N ILE A 66 -17.69 32.31 -9.09
CA ILE A 66 -17.51 32.67 -7.68
C ILE A 66 -18.32 31.73 -6.79
N SER A 67 -19.57 31.42 -7.15
CA SER A 67 -20.40 30.47 -6.38
C SER A 67 -19.77 29.08 -6.33
N LEU A 68 -19.24 28.58 -7.45
CA LEU A 68 -18.53 27.30 -7.50
C LEU A 68 -17.26 27.33 -6.65
N LEU A 69 -16.50 28.44 -6.71
CA LEU A 69 -15.28 28.61 -5.93
C LEU A 69 -15.58 28.63 -4.43
N ASN A 70 -16.66 29.32 -4.01
CA ASN A 70 -17.10 29.32 -2.61
C ASN A 70 -17.50 27.92 -2.16
N LYS A 71 -18.28 27.17 -2.97
CA LYS A 71 -18.63 25.77 -2.66
C LYS A 71 -17.40 24.87 -2.54
N PHE A 72 -16.43 25.03 -3.44
CA PHE A 72 -15.18 24.28 -3.39
C PHE A 72 -14.37 24.64 -2.14
N ASN A 73 -14.34 25.92 -1.76
CA ASN A 73 -13.70 26.39 -0.55
C ASN A 73 -14.38 25.81 0.70
N ASP A 74 -15.71 25.84 0.77
CA ASP A 74 -16.49 25.26 1.87
C ASP A 74 -16.23 23.75 2.02
N HIS A 75 -16.18 23.03 0.90
CA HIS A 75 -15.85 21.60 0.90
C HIS A 75 -14.40 21.35 1.38
N THR A 76 -13.44 22.15 0.89
CA THR A 76 -12.04 22.06 1.30
C THR A 76 -11.88 22.36 2.79
N PHE A 77 -12.62 23.35 3.31
CA PHE A 77 -12.68 23.65 4.73
C PHE A 77 -13.20 22.46 5.55
N GLN A 78 -14.27 21.79 5.11
CA GLN A 78 -14.79 20.61 5.79
C GLN A 78 -13.78 19.45 5.79
N VAL A 79 -13.12 19.20 4.67
CA VAL A 79 -12.07 18.18 4.59
C VAL A 79 -10.93 18.50 5.56
N LEU A 80 -10.46 19.76 5.56
CA LEU A 80 -9.42 20.22 6.48
C LEU A 80 -9.83 20.06 7.94
N LYS A 81 -11.07 20.42 8.28
CA LYS A 81 -11.61 20.25 9.63
C LYS A 81 -11.62 18.79 10.04
N ASN A 82 -12.13 17.90 9.19
CA ASN A 82 -12.16 16.46 9.46
C ASN A 82 -10.74 15.89 9.62
N THR A 83 -9.77 16.36 8.84
CA THR A 83 -8.35 15.95 9.00
C THR A 83 -7.69 16.53 10.25
N ALA A 84 -8.15 17.68 10.74
CA ALA A 84 -7.67 18.27 11.98
C ALA A 84 -8.25 17.56 13.23
N GLU A 85 -9.38 16.88 13.10
CA GLU A 85 -10.04 16.10 14.16
C GLU A 85 -9.51 14.65 14.27
N ILE A 86 -8.47 14.26 13.51
CA ILE A 86 -7.85 12.93 13.64
C ILE A 86 -7.30 12.77 15.06
N GLU A 87 -7.93 11.89 15.83
CA GLU A 87 -7.56 11.55 17.20
C GLU A 87 -6.09 11.10 17.29
N GLY A 88 -5.38 11.60 18.30
CA GLY A 88 -4.03 11.14 18.64
C GLY A 88 -2.89 12.12 18.33
N ILE A 89 -3.17 13.25 17.65
CA ILE A 89 -2.12 14.25 17.39
C ILE A 89 -2.43 15.54 18.16
N ASN A 90 -1.50 15.95 19.02
CA ASN A 90 -1.66 17.07 19.95
C ASN A 90 -2.11 18.36 19.26
N GLN A 91 -3.17 18.96 19.81
CA GLN A 91 -3.86 20.20 19.47
C GLN A 91 -4.81 20.16 18.25
N PRO A 92 -6.13 20.36 18.47
CA PRO A 92 -7.07 20.64 17.38
C PRO A 92 -6.72 22.00 16.75
N ILE A 93 -6.66 22.03 15.42
CA ILE A 93 -6.48 23.29 14.69
C ILE A 93 -7.83 23.99 14.67
N GLU A 94 -8.01 25.00 15.52
CA GLU A 94 -9.17 25.90 15.42
C GLU A 94 -8.91 26.95 14.34
N PHE A 95 -9.64 26.84 13.24
CA PHE A 95 -9.72 27.88 12.22
C PHE A 95 -11.18 28.10 11.84
N THR A 96 -11.53 29.34 11.55
CA THR A 96 -12.87 29.79 11.18
C THR A 96 -12.96 29.98 9.67
N ILE A 97 -14.18 29.94 9.12
CA ILE A 97 -14.44 30.10 7.67
C ILE A 97 -13.95 31.47 7.14
N ASN A 98 -13.79 32.45 8.02
CA ASN A 98 -13.34 33.80 7.68
C ASN A 98 -11.82 33.99 7.74
N ASP A 99 -11.06 32.95 8.10
CA ASP A 99 -9.61 33.05 8.16
C ASP A 99 -8.99 32.99 6.78
N ASP A 100 -7.92 33.77 6.58
CA ASP A 100 -7.15 33.76 5.33
C ASP A 100 -6.74 32.33 4.97
N ILE A 101 -7.12 31.89 3.76
CA ILE A 101 -6.79 30.56 3.23
C ILE A 101 -5.30 30.28 3.33
N SER A 102 -4.47 31.28 3.03
CA SER A 102 -3.01 31.21 3.15
C SER A 102 -2.54 30.89 4.57
N ARG A 103 -3.25 31.34 5.60
CA ARG A 103 -2.95 31.03 7.01
C ARG A 103 -3.35 29.59 7.34
N VAL A 104 -4.55 29.18 6.94
CA VAL A 104 -5.05 27.81 7.15
C VAL A 104 -4.12 26.80 6.49
N LEU A 105 -3.72 27.05 5.23
CA LEU A 105 -2.79 26.21 4.49
C LEU A 105 -1.41 26.11 5.14
N LYS A 106 -0.90 27.22 5.69
CA LYS A 106 0.37 27.21 6.43
C LYS A 106 0.28 26.36 7.69
N LEU A 107 -0.81 26.47 8.44
CA LEU A 107 -1.04 25.66 9.64
C LEU A 107 -1.14 24.17 9.28
N SER A 108 -1.91 23.81 8.25
CA SER A 108 -2.01 22.43 7.78
C SER A 108 -0.67 21.89 7.28
N PHE A 109 0.13 22.72 6.60
CA PHE A 109 1.45 22.32 6.11
C PHE A 109 2.43 22.06 7.25
N ASN A 110 2.47 22.95 8.26
CA ASN A 110 3.29 22.75 9.44
C ASN A 110 2.88 21.47 10.18
N ARG A 111 1.57 21.22 10.28
CA ARG A 111 1.08 19.97 10.87
C ARG A 111 1.51 18.74 10.08
N LEU A 112 1.43 18.80 8.76
CA LEU A 112 1.92 17.70 7.91
C LEU A 112 3.42 17.47 8.12
N ALA A 113 4.20 18.54 8.31
CA ALA A 113 5.61 18.44 8.64
C ALA A 113 5.83 17.80 10.02
N ASP A 114 5.10 18.22 11.05
CA ASP A 114 5.18 17.62 12.40
C ASP A 114 4.80 16.14 12.39
N LEU A 115 3.73 15.78 11.66
CA LEU A 115 3.27 14.41 11.50
C LEU A 115 4.32 13.58 10.75
N ASN A 116 4.93 14.12 9.71
CA ASN A 116 6.02 13.46 8.99
C ASN A 116 7.23 13.21 9.91
N ILE A 117 7.58 14.17 10.76
CA ILE A 117 8.64 14.01 11.76
C ILE A 117 8.26 12.91 12.76
N SER A 118 7.01 12.92 13.26
CA SER A 118 6.53 11.91 14.21
C SER A 118 6.56 10.50 13.61
N ILE A 119 6.06 10.32 12.39
CA ILE A 119 6.11 9.05 11.66
C ILE A 119 7.54 8.61 11.43
N SER A 120 8.43 9.52 11.01
CA SER A 120 9.84 9.19 10.79
C SER A 120 10.51 8.71 12.09
N LYS A 121 10.15 9.32 13.22
CA LYS A 121 10.62 8.89 14.53
C LYS A 121 10.09 7.51 14.91
N GLU A 122 8.78 7.29 14.80
CA GLU A 122 8.17 5.98 15.08
C GLU A 122 8.74 4.88 14.18
N LEU A 123 8.98 5.18 12.89
CA LEU A 123 9.62 4.26 11.96
C LEU A 123 11.04 3.89 12.44
N THR A 124 11.83 4.89 12.84
CA THR A 124 13.18 4.68 13.36
C THR A 124 13.15 3.83 14.65
N ASP A 125 12.21 4.09 15.55
CA ASP A 125 12.04 3.33 16.79
C ASP A 125 11.67 1.86 16.47
N ILE A 126 10.77 1.62 15.52
CA ILE A 126 10.39 0.27 15.06
C ILE A 126 11.58 -0.45 14.40
N GLU A 127 12.34 0.25 13.56
CA GLU A 127 13.55 -0.30 12.93
C GLU A 127 14.59 -0.72 13.97
N GLN A 128 14.81 0.12 15.00
CA GLN A 128 15.70 -0.22 16.10
C GLN A 128 15.21 -1.44 16.90
N ILE A 129 13.90 -1.52 17.16
CA ILE A 129 13.28 -2.69 17.80
C ILE A 129 13.50 -3.94 16.95
N ASN A 130 13.32 -3.86 15.63
CA ASN A 130 13.50 -4.98 14.71
C ASN A 130 14.96 -5.47 14.68
N ILE A 131 15.93 -4.55 14.64
CA ILE A 131 17.36 -4.89 14.75
C ILE A 131 17.64 -5.61 16.07
N SER A 132 17.05 -5.15 17.18
CA SER A 132 17.23 -5.78 18.49
C SER A 132 16.67 -7.21 18.51
N TYR A 133 15.47 -7.43 17.95
CA TYR A 133 14.86 -8.76 17.85
C TYR A 133 15.65 -9.69 16.92
N ALA A 134 16.17 -9.17 15.80
CA ALA A 134 17.03 -9.94 14.91
C ALA A 134 18.30 -10.41 15.65
N SER A 135 18.93 -9.55 16.44
CA SER A 135 20.12 -9.93 17.24
C SER A 135 19.81 -10.98 18.32
N GLN A 136 18.65 -10.86 18.98
CA GLN A 136 18.19 -11.85 19.96
C GLN A 136 17.92 -13.20 19.29
N ARG A 137 17.32 -13.18 18.09
CA ARG A 137 17.08 -14.38 17.30
C ARG A 137 18.38 -15.11 16.97
N THR A 138 19.40 -14.40 16.48
CA THR A 138 20.73 -15.00 16.21
C THR A 138 21.36 -15.59 17.47
N THR A 139 21.19 -14.93 18.62
CA THR A 139 21.73 -15.42 19.91
C THR A 139 21.01 -16.70 20.34
N LEU A 140 19.69 -16.75 20.18
CA LEU A 140 18.89 -17.93 20.48
C LEU A 140 19.20 -19.09 19.53
N GLU A 141 19.30 -18.82 18.22
CA GLU A 141 19.72 -19.80 17.20
C GLU A 141 21.07 -20.43 17.59
N LYS A 142 22.06 -19.61 17.96
CA LYS A 142 23.35 -20.12 18.44
C LYS A 142 23.23 -20.97 19.70
N SER A 143 22.40 -20.55 20.67
CA SER A 143 22.19 -21.33 21.89
C SER A 143 21.53 -22.69 21.61
N VAL A 144 20.64 -22.75 20.63
CA VAL A 144 20.00 -24.00 20.17
C VAL A 144 21.04 -24.91 19.55
N ASP A 145 21.88 -24.40 18.65
CA ASP A 145 22.97 -25.17 18.04
C ASP A 145 23.94 -25.72 19.10
N GLU A 146 24.32 -24.90 20.09
CA GLU A 146 25.14 -25.34 21.22
C GLU A 146 24.46 -26.45 22.04
N THR A 147 23.15 -26.37 22.26
CA THR A 147 22.43 -27.44 22.98
C THR A 147 22.32 -28.72 22.16
N ILE A 148 22.14 -28.64 20.85
CA ILE A 148 22.13 -29.80 19.94
C ILE A 148 23.49 -30.48 19.95
N GLU A 149 24.58 -29.70 19.89
CA GLU A 149 25.94 -30.24 19.95
C GLU A 149 26.19 -30.97 21.28
N ARG A 150 25.77 -30.39 22.41
CA ARG A 150 25.85 -31.07 23.72
C ARG A 150 25.04 -32.36 23.77
N ILE A 151 23.83 -32.39 23.20
CA ILE A 151 23.01 -33.61 23.14
C ILE A 151 23.73 -34.70 22.33
N ASN A 152 24.29 -34.35 21.16
CA ASN A 152 25.02 -35.29 20.33
C ASN A 152 26.26 -35.83 21.04
N GLN A 153 27.02 -34.99 21.74
CA GLN A 153 28.17 -35.42 22.55
C GLN A 153 27.75 -36.42 23.64
N ILE A 154 26.67 -36.14 24.38
CA ILE A 154 26.14 -37.05 25.41
C ILE A 154 25.68 -38.37 24.78
N TYR A 155 25.04 -38.32 23.61
CA TYR A 155 24.59 -39.51 22.91
C TYR A 155 25.75 -40.41 22.48
N GLU A 156 26.81 -39.82 21.89
CA GLU A 156 28.02 -40.54 21.51
C GLU A 156 28.78 -41.09 22.73
N GLU A 157 28.87 -40.33 23.82
CA GLU A 157 29.43 -40.83 25.08
C GLU A 157 28.61 -41.98 25.68
N GLY A 158 27.29 -41.93 25.58
CA GLY A 158 26.37 -42.98 26.01
C GLY A 158 26.55 -44.24 25.18
N ARG A 159 26.58 -44.11 23.85
CA ARG A 159 26.83 -45.19 22.90
C ARG A 159 28.20 -45.83 23.13
N ASN A 160 29.25 -45.03 23.32
CA ASN A 160 30.59 -45.55 23.60
C ASN A 160 30.63 -46.29 24.94
N ARG A 161 29.95 -45.76 25.98
CA ARG A 161 29.81 -46.48 27.25
C ARG A 161 29.03 -47.78 27.09
N GLU A 162 27.98 -47.81 26.28
CA GLU A 162 27.18 -49.01 26.02
C GLU A 162 27.98 -50.08 25.25
N ILE A 163 28.81 -49.67 24.27
CA ILE A 163 29.73 -50.55 23.55
C ILE A 163 30.83 -51.09 24.48
N ILE A 164 31.39 -50.24 25.35
CA ILE A 164 32.44 -50.64 26.31
C ILE A 164 31.86 -51.51 27.44
N ALA A 165 30.59 -51.30 27.82
CA ALA A 165 29.89 -52.06 28.85
C ALA A 165 29.26 -53.37 28.35
N GLN A 166 29.15 -53.58 27.03
CA GLN A 166 28.85 -54.90 26.49
C GLN A 166 30.06 -55.81 26.70
N ASP A 167 30.03 -56.56 27.80
CA ASP A 167 30.95 -57.66 28.14
C ASP A 167 31.32 -58.45 26.87
N ALA A 168 32.61 -58.77 26.68
CA ALA A 168 33.10 -59.53 25.53
C ALA A 168 32.30 -60.82 25.30
N ASN A 169 31.71 -61.37 26.36
CA ASN A 169 30.80 -62.51 26.31
C ASN A 169 29.48 -62.20 25.60
N VAL A 170 28.88 -61.02 25.79
CA VAL A 170 27.65 -60.60 25.10
C VAL A 170 27.88 -60.43 23.61
N VAL A 171 29.00 -59.83 23.21
CA VAL A 171 29.39 -59.71 21.80
C VAL A 171 29.62 -61.09 21.18
N LYS A 172 30.32 -61.99 21.89
CA LYS A 172 30.50 -63.38 21.46
C LYS A 172 29.17 -64.13 21.33
N ILE A 173 28.26 -63.98 22.29
CA ILE A 173 26.92 -64.60 22.26
C ILE A 173 26.10 -64.10 21.07
N CYS A 174 26.12 -62.80 20.79
CA CYS A 174 25.45 -62.23 19.62
C CYS A 174 26.05 -62.76 18.31
N LEU A 175 27.37 -62.92 18.24
CA LEU A 175 28.05 -63.47 17.07
C LEU A 175 27.68 -64.95 16.85
N TYR A 176 27.69 -65.77 17.90
CA TYR A 176 27.25 -67.17 17.81
C TYR A 176 25.77 -67.30 17.47
N ARG A 177 24.92 -66.40 17.96
CA ARG A 177 23.49 -66.34 17.58
C ARG A 177 23.29 -65.97 16.12
N ASN A 178 24.11 -65.05 15.58
CA ASN A 178 24.08 -64.68 14.16
C ASN A 178 24.58 -65.80 13.25
N LEU A 179 25.49 -66.64 13.74
CA LEU A 179 25.90 -67.89 13.09
C LEU A 179 24.83 -69.01 13.19
N GLY A 180 23.67 -68.71 13.77
CA GLY A 180 22.56 -69.66 13.88
C GLY A 180 22.68 -70.66 15.04
N VAL A 181 23.67 -70.50 15.93
CA VAL A 181 23.89 -71.39 17.07
C VAL A 181 23.10 -70.88 18.29
N ARG A 182 22.15 -71.69 18.76
CA ARG A 182 21.37 -71.43 19.98
C ARG A 182 21.53 -72.60 20.94
N ILE A 183 21.82 -72.30 22.19
CA ILE A 183 21.88 -73.29 23.26
C ILE A 183 20.54 -73.25 23.98
N GLU A 184 19.78 -74.33 23.91
CA GLU A 184 18.61 -74.54 24.73
C GLU A 184 18.97 -75.43 25.90
N ASN A 185 19.00 -74.85 27.09
CA ASN A 185 18.96 -75.62 28.32
C ASN A 185 17.49 -75.80 28.68
N PRO A 186 16.95 -77.03 28.64
CA PRO A 186 15.62 -77.28 29.17
C PRO A 186 15.64 -76.89 30.65
N LYS A 187 15.03 -75.75 30.98
CA LYS A 187 15.07 -75.23 32.35
C LYS A 187 14.27 -76.14 33.29
N GLY A 188 14.99 -76.79 34.19
CA GLY A 188 14.55 -77.13 35.53
C GLY A 188 14.06 -78.57 35.69
N ASP A 189 14.85 -79.38 36.41
CA ASP A 189 14.44 -80.63 37.07
C ASP A 189 14.33 -81.93 36.26
N THR A 190 14.96 -82.03 35.10
CA THR A 190 15.16 -83.32 34.43
C THR A 190 16.60 -83.47 33.94
N GLU A 191 17.18 -84.67 34.08
CA GLU A 191 18.53 -85.06 33.62
C GLU A 191 18.65 -85.07 32.08
N GLU A 192 18.01 -84.12 31.39
CA GLU A 192 18.06 -84.03 29.94
C GLU A 192 19.30 -83.24 29.50
N ALA A 193 20.05 -83.85 28.59
CA ALA A 193 21.22 -83.31 27.93
C ALA A 193 20.98 -81.91 27.33
N ASP A 194 21.93 -81.00 27.55
CA ASP A 194 21.97 -79.69 26.89
C ASP A 194 21.86 -79.88 25.36
N THR A 195 21.03 -79.06 24.71
CA THR A 195 20.74 -79.22 23.28
C THR A 195 21.19 -77.98 22.51
N ILE A 196 22.02 -78.20 21.47
CA ILE A 196 22.44 -77.16 20.54
C ILE A 196 21.52 -77.20 19.33
N LEU A 197 20.86 -76.07 19.06
CA LEU A 197 20.12 -75.82 17.83
C LEU A 197 20.99 -75.03 16.87
N ILE A 198 21.18 -75.56 15.67
CA ILE A 198 21.88 -74.89 14.56
C ILE A 198 20.86 -74.64 13.46
N SER A 199 20.50 -73.39 13.25
CA SER A 199 19.59 -72.97 12.18
C SER A 199 20.37 -72.43 10.99
N ASN A 200 20.30 -73.12 9.85
CA ASN A 200 20.66 -72.58 8.55
C ASN A 200 19.37 -72.13 7.82
N GLN A 201 19.47 -71.29 6.79
CA GLN A 201 18.37 -70.53 6.18
C GLN A 201 17.11 -71.36 5.81
N GLU A 202 17.23 -72.68 5.64
CA GLU A 202 16.11 -73.58 5.33
C GLU A 202 15.94 -74.77 6.31
N ASN A 203 16.93 -75.07 7.18
CA ASN A 203 16.91 -76.27 8.04
C ASN A 203 17.35 -75.96 9.48
N VAL A 204 16.68 -76.58 10.47
CA VAL A 204 17.05 -76.51 11.90
C VAL A 204 17.55 -77.87 12.34
N HIS A 205 18.83 -77.96 12.67
CA HIS A 205 19.47 -79.16 13.20
C HIS A 205 19.52 -79.10 14.73
N MET A 206 19.07 -80.17 15.38
CA MET A 206 19.06 -80.30 16.84
C MET A 206 20.07 -81.36 17.25
N LEU A 207 21.12 -80.95 17.97
CA LEU A 207 22.15 -81.82 18.52
C LEU A 207 21.99 -81.90 20.03
N LYS A 208 21.63 -83.08 20.54
CA LYS A 208 21.63 -83.36 21.98
C LYS A 208 23.04 -83.74 22.44
N ILE A 209 23.56 -83.05 23.45
CA ILE A 209 24.91 -83.30 23.97
C ILE A 209 24.84 -84.39 25.05
N ASP A 210 25.12 -85.63 24.67
CA ASP A 210 25.34 -86.71 25.63
C ASP A 210 26.77 -86.64 26.21
N PRO A 211 26.98 -86.80 27.54
CA PRO A 211 28.31 -86.90 28.15
C PRO A 211 29.22 -88.00 27.57
N ASP A 212 28.66 -89.00 26.87
CA ASP A 212 29.45 -90.04 26.20
C ASP A 212 30.11 -89.57 24.88
N TYR A 213 29.73 -88.40 24.34
CA TYR A 213 30.34 -87.85 23.13
C TYR A 213 31.63 -87.08 23.42
N ASN A 214 32.66 -87.32 22.60
CA ASN A 214 33.90 -86.54 22.65
C ASN A 214 33.69 -85.12 22.09
N ASP A 215 34.28 -84.11 22.74
CA ASP A 215 34.33 -82.71 22.30
C ASP A 215 34.72 -82.55 20.82
N PHE A 216 35.60 -83.41 20.31
CA PHE A 216 35.99 -83.42 18.90
C PHE A 216 34.84 -83.80 17.97
N PHE A 217 34.03 -84.79 18.37
CA PHE A 217 32.86 -85.23 17.62
C PHE A 217 31.77 -84.15 17.60
N ILE A 218 31.49 -83.56 18.77
CA ILE A 218 30.51 -82.46 18.91
C ILE A 218 30.92 -81.27 18.05
N SER A 219 32.17 -80.84 18.12
CA SER A 219 32.68 -79.70 17.34
C SER A 219 32.56 -79.95 15.83
N ASN A 220 32.96 -81.14 15.35
CA ASN A 220 32.91 -81.44 13.92
C ASN A 220 31.46 -81.53 13.40
N GLN A 221 30.55 -82.06 14.21
CA GLN A 221 29.12 -82.06 13.88
C GLN A 221 28.58 -80.63 13.81
N VAL A 222 28.87 -79.78 14.79
CA VAL A 222 28.44 -78.37 14.80
C VAL A 222 28.96 -77.64 13.55
N TRP A 223 30.26 -77.75 13.24
CA TRP A 223 30.85 -77.10 12.07
C TRP A 223 30.38 -77.66 10.72
N SER A 224 29.92 -78.92 10.68
CA SER A 224 29.37 -79.51 9.44
C SER A 224 27.97 -79.01 9.08
N GLN A 225 27.25 -78.45 10.05
CA GLN A 225 25.84 -78.04 9.92
C GLN A 225 25.65 -76.51 9.81
N ILE A 226 26.70 -75.73 10.10
CA ILE A 226 26.76 -74.27 9.89
C ILE A 226 27.17 -73.99 8.44
#